data_AF-A0A497FWT5-F1
#
_entry.id   AF-A0A497FWT5-F1
#
_cell.length_a   1.000
_cell.length_b   1.000
_cell.length_c   1.000
_cell.angle_alpha   90.00
_cell.angle_beta   90.00
_cell.angle_gamma   90.00
#
_symmetry.space_group_name_H-M   'P 1'
#
loop_
_entity.id
_entity.type
_entity.pdbx_description
1 polymer ?
#
loop_
_entity_poly.entity_id
_entity_poly.type
_entity_poly.pdbx_seq_one_letter_code
_entity_poly.pdbx_strand_id
1 'polypeptide(L)'
;PSPVTSATLMKMAKKLELIPPERLEKIIVESAKTRLLNTVLGFVCLNCKWYTLMKVKDFIKIGACPRCRSRKIGVANVEESEIKKIVEKDFKVSNRFEERILDYLAFSSEIIEKYDGVGVVTLAARRLSREDIVRIAGKFSSINEELIKSIISAEKKALSRRFW
;
A
#
# COMPACT_ATOMS: atom_id res chain seq x y z
N PRO A 1 25.04 -34.66 -1.79
CA PRO A 1 26.14 -34.04 -0.99
C PRO A 1 25.99 -34.46 0.47
N SER A 2 27.09 -34.67 1.21
CA SER A 2 26.99 -35.08 2.62
C SER A 2 26.47 -33.91 3.49
N PRO A 3 25.83 -34.18 4.64
CA PRO A 3 25.35 -33.15 5.59
C PRO A 3 26.46 -32.19 6.04
N VAL A 4 27.70 -32.68 6.10
CA VAL A 4 28.87 -31.89 6.47
C VAL A 4 29.26 -30.94 5.33
N THR A 5 29.17 -31.41 4.08
CA THR A 5 29.47 -30.59 2.89
C THR A 5 28.45 -29.47 2.72
N SER A 6 27.16 -29.72 2.96
CA SER A 6 26.13 -28.66 2.87
C SER A 6 26.29 -27.60 3.95
N ALA A 7 26.57 -27.98 5.20
CA ALA A 7 26.82 -27.05 6.29
C ALA A 7 28.07 -26.17 6.04
N THR A 8 29.11 -26.76 5.45
CA THR A 8 30.34 -26.05 5.09
C THR A 8 30.10 -25.04 3.97
N LEU A 9 29.36 -25.45 2.92
CA LEU A 9 28.93 -24.57 1.83
C LEU A 9 28.06 -23.41 2.34
N MET A 10 27.12 -23.68 3.26
CA MET A 10 26.29 -22.63 3.88
C MET A 10 27.13 -21.61 4.67
N LYS A 11 28.12 -22.09 5.45
CA LYS A 11 29.05 -21.22 6.18
C LYS A 11 29.91 -20.38 5.23
N MET A 12 30.40 -20.96 4.14
CA MET A 12 31.20 -20.24 3.15
C MET A 12 30.36 -19.19 2.39
N ALA A 13 29.14 -19.53 2.00
CA ALA A 13 28.21 -18.59 1.38
C ALA A 13 27.93 -17.39 2.32
N LYS A 14 27.64 -17.65 3.60
CA LYS A 14 27.42 -16.60 4.61
C LYS A 14 28.66 -15.72 4.86
N LYS A 15 29.88 -16.25 4.64
CA LYS A 15 31.15 -15.52 4.79
C LYS A 15 31.50 -14.66 3.57
N LEU A 16 30.97 -15.01 2.40
CA LEU A 16 31.13 -14.26 1.13
C LEU A 16 30.07 -13.15 0.96
N GLU A 17 29.00 -13.17 1.74
CA GLU A 17 28.05 -12.06 1.81
C GLU A 17 28.72 -10.85 2.48
N LEU A 18 29.07 -9.84 1.68
CA LEU A 18 29.65 -8.55 2.14
C LEU A 18 28.78 -7.82 3.17
N ILE A 19 27.51 -8.19 3.28
CA ILE A 19 26.53 -7.62 4.21
C ILE A 19 25.91 -8.79 5.00
N PRO A 20 26.01 -8.82 6.34
CA PRO A 20 25.33 -9.80 7.17
C PRO A 20 23.82 -9.84 6.87
N PRO A 21 23.18 -11.02 6.88
CA PRO A 21 21.77 -11.17 6.51
C PRO A 21 20.82 -10.28 7.33
N GLU A 22 21.13 -10.06 8.61
CA GLU A 22 20.35 -9.16 9.48
C GLU A 22 20.37 -7.71 9.00
N ARG A 23 21.49 -7.24 8.43
CA ARG A 23 21.59 -5.88 7.87
C ARG A 23 20.83 -5.78 6.55
N LEU A 24 20.86 -6.84 5.73
CA LEU A 24 20.12 -6.89 4.47
C LEU A 24 18.61 -6.78 4.71
N GLU A 25 18.07 -7.52 5.68
CA GLU A 25 16.64 -7.45 6.02
C GLU A 25 16.21 -6.05 6.46
N LYS A 26 17.00 -5.40 7.32
CA LYS A 26 16.72 -4.02 7.76
C LYS A 26 16.69 -3.06 6.59
N ILE A 27 17.68 -3.13 5.70
CA ILE A 27 17.74 -2.29 4.49
C ILE A 27 16.49 -2.50 3.61
N ILE A 28 16.06 -3.74 3.43
CA ILE A 28 14.86 -4.05 2.64
C ILE A 28 13.61 -3.44 3.28
N VAL A 29 13.45 -3.60 4.59
CA VAL A 29 12.28 -3.07 5.34
C VAL A 29 12.26 -1.54 5.31
N GLU A 30 13.39 -0.89 5.56
CA GLU A 30 13.52 0.57 5.55
C GLU A 30 13.29 1.16 4.15
N SER A 31 13.82 0.50 3.11
CA SER A 31 13.59 0.88 1.72
C SER A 31 12.11 0.76 1.35
N ALA A 32 11.46 -0.35 1.72
CA ALA A 32 10.03 -0.55 1.49
C ALA A 32 9.18 0.46 2.25
N LYS A 33 9.49 0.74 3.52
CA LYS A 33 8.82 1.76 4.33
C LYS A 33 8.92 3.13 3.66
N THR A 34 10.13 3.51 3.25
CA THR A 34 10.40 4.78 2.56
C THR A 34 9.63 4.87 1.25
N ARG A 35 9.59 3.79 0.46
CA ARG A 35 8.79 3.71 -0.77
C ARG A 35 7.31 3.93 -0.47
N LEU A 36 6.71 3.14 0.44
CA LEU A 36 5.28 3.21 0.75
C LEU A 36 4.86 4.61 1.21
N LEU A 37 5.65 5.22 2.10
CA LEU A 37 5.39 6.55 2.64
C LEU A 37 5.56 7.68 1.61
N ASN A 38 6.44 7.52 0.63
CA ASN A 38 6.66 8.51 -0.42
C ASN A 38 5.86 8.25 -1.71
N THR A 39 5.09 7.16 -1.78
CA THR A 39 4.17 6.92 -2.89
C THR A 39 3.16 8.06 -2.96
N VAL A 40 3.03 8.65 -4.16
CA VAL A 40 1.99 9.64 -4.45
C VAL A 40 0.74 8.89 -4.88
N LEU A 41 -0.38 9.17 -4.22
CA LEU A 41 -1.69 8.62 -4.54
C LEU A 41 -2.69 9.77 -4.68
N GLY A 42 -3.78 9.50 -5.39
CA GLY A 42 -4.91 10.40 -5.43
C GLY A 42 -5.86 10.13 -4.29
N PHE A 43 -6.08 11.16 -3.47
CA PHE A 43 -7.02 11.16 -2.36
C PHE A 43 -8.29 11.89 -2.79
N VAL A 44 -9.45 11.26 -2.58
CA VAL A 44 -10.75 11.79 -3.00
C VAL A 44 -11.74 11.69 -1.85
N CYS A 45 -12.30 12.82 -1.43
CA CYS A 45 -13.37 12.84 -0.44
C CYS A 45 -14.71 12.51 -1.08
N LEU A 46 -15.28 11.36 -0.71
CA LEU A 46 -16.58 10.90 -1.19
C LEU A 46 -17.75 11.72 -0.64
N ASN A 47 -17.51 12.61 0.33
CA ASN A 47 -18.53 13.48 0.92
C ASN A 47 -18.60 14.86 0.24
N CYS A 48 -17.47 15.56 0.14
CA CYS A 48 -17.42 16.95 -0.33
C CYS A 48 -16.69 17.15 -1.67
N LYS A 49 -16.34 16.04 -2.35
CA LYS A 49 -15.72 16.05 -3.69
C LYS A 49 -14.34 16.70 -3.76
N TRP A 50 -13.74 17.01 -2.62
CA TRP A 50 -12.35 17.48 -2.57
C TRP A 50 -11.41 16.36 -3.02
N TYR A 51 -10.43 16.69 -3.84
CA TYR A 51 -9.40 15.73 -4.25
C TYR A 51 -8.03 16.41 -4.32
N THR A 52 -6.97 15.60 -4.23
CA THR A 52 -5.60 16.03 -4.49
C THR A 52 -4.69 14.81 -4.69
N LEU A 53 -3.61 15.01 -5.43
CA LEU A 53 -2.49 14.07 -5.42
C LEU A 53 -1.54 14.47 -4.28
N MET A 54 -1.18 13.54 -3.41
CA MET A 54 -0.16 13.78 -2.37
C MET A 54 0.54 12.49 -1.95
N LYS A 55 1.63 12.62 -1.18
CA LYS A 55 2.31 11.45 -0.64
C LYS A 55 1.52 10.86 0.52
N VAL A 56 1.59 9.55 0.67
CA VAL A 56 0.97 8.80 1.78
C VAL A 56 1.34 9.38 3.15
N LYS A 57 2.61 9.68 3.37
CA LYS A 57 3.09 10.27 4.65
C LYS A 57 2.47 11.63 4.96
N ASP A 58 2.12 12.40 3.93
CA ASP A 58 1.57 13.73 4.09
C ASP A 58 0.08 13.62 4.45
N PHE A 59 -0.65 12.71 3.81
CA PHE A 59 -2.03 12.42 4.17
C PHE A 59 -2.17 11.86 5.58
N ILE A 60 -1.29 10.93 6.01
CA ILE A 60 -1.34 10.33 7.36
C ILE A 60 -1.26 11.39 8.46
N LYS A 61 -0.54 12.50 8.23
CA LYS A 61 -0.48 13.61 9.19
C LYS A 61 -1.78 14.41 9.27
N ILE A 62 -2.56 14.44 8.19
CA ILE A 62 -3.84 15.16 8.12
C ILE A 62 -4.98 14.27 8.62
N GLY A 63 -5.01 12.99 8.21
CA GLY A 63 -5.94 11.96 8.65
C GLY A 63 -7.40 12.12 8.20
N ALA A 64 -7.79 13.27 7.66
CA ALA A 64 -9.16 13.56 7.25
C ALA A 64 -9.23 14.55 6.08
N CYS A 65 -10.42 14.74 5.52
CA CYS A 65 -10.63 15.78 4.51
C CYS A 65 -10.37 17.18 5.10
N PRO A 66 -9.47 18.00 4.52
CA PRO A 66 -9.22 19.36 5.00
C PRO A 66 -10.42 20.29 4.79
N ARG A 67 -11.33 19.96 3.86
CA ARG A 67 -12.49 20.81 3.52
C ARG A 67 -13.71 20.55 4.42
N CYS A 68 -14.05 19.28 4.69
CA CYS A 68 -15.26 18.92 5.46
C CYS A 68 -15.00 18.05 6.69
N ARG A 69 -13.74 17.71 6.99
CA ARG A 69 -13.30 16.84 8.10
C ARG A 69 -13.86 15.40 8.06
N SER A 70 -14.53 15.01 6.98
CA SER A 70 -14.96 13.63 6.79
C SER A 70 -13.77 12.70 6.65
N ARG A 71 -13.91 11.49 7.20
CA ARG A 71 -12.95 10.38 7.03
C ARG A 71 -13.27 9.50 5.82
N LYS A 72 -14.37 9.78 5.10
CA LYS A 72 -14.75 9.13 3.84
C LYS A 72 -13.84 9.55 2.69
N ILE A 73 -12.56 9.14 2.77
CA ILE A 73 -11.53 9.44 1.79
C ILE A 73 -11.18 8.16 1.05
N GLY A 74 -11.52 8.09 -0.23
CA GLY A 74 -11.03 7.07 -1.13
C GLY A 74 -9.61 7.38 -1.60
N VAL A 75 -8.85 6.34 -1.90
CA VAL A 75 -7.49 6.41 -2.42
C VAL A 75 -7.37 5.56 -3.68
N ALA A 76 -6.81 6.14 -4.74
CA ALA A 76 -6.55 5.43 -5.98
C ALA A 76 -5.19 5.84 -6.58
N ASN A 77 -4.53 4.90 -7.24
CA ASN A 77 -3.31 5.16 -8.02
C ASN A 77 -3.68 5.44 -9.48
N VAL A 78 -4.18 6.65 -9.73
CA VAL A 78 -4.61 7.14 -11.04
C VAL A 78 -4.12 8.56 -11.24
N GLU A 79 -4.11 9.02 -12.49
CA GLU A 79 -3.78 10.40 -12.80
C GLU A 79 -4.85 11.38 -12.29
N GLU A 80 -4.44 12.62 -12.05
CA GLU A 80 -5.33 13.69 -11.59
C GLU A 80 -6.48 13.94 -12.56
N SER A 81 -6.22 13.83 -13.86
CA SER A 81 -7.21 13.98 -14.93
C SER A 81 -8.39 13.01 -14.80
N GLU A 82 -8.12 11.75 -14.44
CA GLU A 82 -9.14 10.72 -14.24
C GLU A 82 -9.96 10.97 -12.98
N ILE A 83 -9.31 11.42 -11.90
CA ILE A 83 -10.01 11.81 -10.66
C ILE A 83 -10.93 12.99 -10.92
N LYS A 84 -10.42 14.02 -11.62
CA LYS A 84 -11.17 15.21 -11.95
C LYS A 84 -12.44 14.87 -12.74
N LYS A 85 -12.35 14.01 -13.75
CA LYS A 85 -13.52 13.53 -14.52
C LYS A 85 -14.59 12.90 -13.63
N ILE A 86 -14.20 12.00 -12.72
CA ILE A 86 -15.14 11.32 -11.81
C ILE A 86 -15.80 12.32 -10.86
N VAL A 87 -15.01 13.26 -10.33
CA VAL A 87 -15.47 14.28 -9.41
C VAL A 87 -16.42 15.29 -10.07
N GLU A 88 -16.11 15.76 -11.28
CA GLU A 88 -16.93 16.71 -12.04
C GLU A 88 -18.27 16.10 -12.48
N LYS A 89 -18.30 14.79 -12.72
CA LYS A 89 -19.53 14.04 -12.99
C LYS A 89 -20.34 13.71 -11.74
N ASP A 90 -19.98 14.23 -10.57
CA ASP A 90 -20.64 13.93 -9.29
C ASP A 90 -20.66 12.43 -8.99
N PHE A 91 -19.53 11.74 -9.26
CA PHE A 91 -19.40 10.29 -9.11
C PHE A 91 -20.37 9.48 -9.99
N LYS A 92 -20.96 10.09 -11.03
CA LYS A 92 -21.73 9.37 -12.05
C LYS A 92 -20.77 8.83 -13.10
N VAL A 93 -20.62 7.51 -13.14
CA VAL A 93 -19.72 6.83 -14.05
C VAL A 93 -20.37 6.60 -15.41
N SER A 94 -19.61 6.78 -16.48
CA SER A 94 -20.10 6.62 -17.86
C SER A 94 -19.47 5.43 -18.59
N ASN A 95 -18.42 4.83 -18.02
CA ASN A 95 -17.72 3.69 -18.62
C ASN A 95 -17.20 2.74 -17.53
N ARG A 96 -16.86 1.50 -17.92
CA ARG A 96 -16.37 0.47 -16.98
C ARG A 96 -15.06 0.83 -16.27
N PHE A 97 -14.26 1.73 -16.84
CA PHE A 97 -13.00 2.16 -16.23
C PHE A 97 -13.25 3.11 -15.05
N GLU A 98 -14.08 4.13 -15.26
CA GLU A 98 -14.55 5.04 -14.20
C GLU A 98 -15.28 4.28 -13.09
N GLU A 99 -16.11 3.30 -13.45
CA GLU A 99 -16.80 2.41 -12.51
C GLU A 99 -15.82 1.67 -11.60
N ARG A 100 -14.77 1.08 -12.17
CA ARG A 100 -13.72 0.39 -11.40
C ARG A 100 -12.95 1.34 -10.47
N ILE A 101 -12.67 2.56 -10.91
CA ILE A 101 -12.00 3.56 -10.07
C ILE A 101 -12.90 3.94 -8.91
N LEU A 102 -14.18 4.25 -9.17
CA LEU A 102 -15.12 4.65 -8.14
C LEU A 102 -15.38 3.55 -7.11
N ASP A 103 -15.56 2.30 -7.57
CA ASP A 103 -15.68 1.13 -6.71
C ASP A 103 -14.42 0.93 -5.85
N TYR A 104 -13.23 1.13 -6.42
CA TYR A 104 -11.99 1.09 -5.64
C TYR A 104 -11.87 2.25 -4.64
N LEU A 105 -12.32 3.46 -5.00
CA LEU A 105 -12.37 4.61 -4.10
C LEU A 105 -13.33 4.36 -2.92
N ALA A 106 -14.48 3.75 -3.17
CA ALA A 106 -15.43 3.36 -2.13
C ALA A 106 -14.80 2.32 -1.18
N PHE A 107 -14.24 1.24 -1.73
CA PHE A 107 -13.55 0.21 -0.95
C PHE A 107 -12.40 0.79 -0.11
N SER A 108 -11.52 1.59 -0.71
CA SER A 108 -10.38 2.20 0.00
C SER A 108 -10.83 3.18 1.08
N SER A 109 -11.95 3.88 0.88
CA SER A 109 -12.55 4.72 1.92
C SER A 109 -12.94 3.92 3.15
N GLU A 110 -13.58 2.76 3.00
CA GLU A 110 -13.94 1.91 4.13
C GLU A 110 -12.70 1.42 4.90
N ILE A 111 -11.63 1.08 4.18
CA ILE A 111 -10.35 0.67 4.77
C ILE A 111 -9.73 1.80 5.60
N ILE A 112 -9.76 3.03 5.10
CA ILE A 112 -9.19 4.19 5.80
C ILE A 112 -10.05 4.56 7.01
N GLU A 113 -11.38 4.53 6.90
CA GLU A 113 -12.25 4.79 8.04
C GLU A 113 -12.04 3.77 9.17
N LYS A 114 -11.77 2.51 8.83
CA LYS A 114 -11.60 1.44 9.82
C LYS A 114 -10.19 1.33 10.39
N TYR A 115 -9.15 1.55 9.57
CA TYR A 115 -7.75 1.28 9.94
C TYR A 115 -6.83 2.51 9.87
N ASP A 116 -7.38 3.69 9.58
CA ASP A 116 -6.68 4.98 9.56
C ASP A 116 -5.35 4.91 8.76
N GLY A 117 -4.26 5.47 9.29
CA GLY A 117 -2.95 5.45 8.64
C GLY A 117 -2.43 4.05 8.28
N VAL A 118 -2.78 3.00 9.03
CA VAL A 118 -2.43 1.61 8.66
C VAL A 118 -3.11 1.23 7.34
N GLY A 119 -4.38 1.60 7.19
CA GLY A 119 -5.15 1.42 5.96
C GLY A 119 -4.49 2.14 4.78
N VAL A 120 -4.13 3.42 4.97
CA VAL A 120 -3.49 4.24 3.92
C VAL A 120 -2.14 3.63 3.47
N VAL A 121 -1.29 3.22 4.42
CA VAL A 121 0.00 2.57 4.09
C VAL A 121 -0.21 1.25 3.36
N THR A 122 -1.20 0.47 3.77
CA THR A 122 -1.52 -0.82 3.13
C THR A 122 -2.04 -0.61 1.71
N LEU A 123 -2.87 0.41 1.47
CA LEU A 123 -3.38 0.77 0.14
C LEU A 123 -2.29 1.27 -0.82
N ALA A 124 -1.17 1.77 -0.29
CA ALA A 124 0.00 2.15 -1.09
C ALA A 124 0.82 0.95 -1.60
N ALA A 125 0.51 -0.25 -1.12
CA ALA A 125 1.16 -1.47 -1.58
C ALA A 125 0.81 -1.78 -3.04
N ARG A 126 1.75 -2.40 -3.75
CA ARG A 126 1.59 -2.69 -5.17
C ARG A 126 0.89 -4.03 -5.36
N ARG A 127 -0.14 -4.04 -6.22
CA ARG A 127 -0.75 -5.27 -6.75
C ARG A 127 -1.37 -6.18 -5.69
N LEU A 128 -1.76 -5.64 -4.54
CA LEU A 128 -2.53 -6.41 -3.57
C LEU A 128 -4.00 -6.50 -4.01
N SER A 129 -4.63 -7.65 -3.76
CA SER A 129 -6.07 -7.79 -3.92
C SER A 129 -6.81 -7.13 -2.75
N ARG A 130 -8.14 -6.95 -2.88
CA ARG A 130 -8.96 -6.39 -1.80
C ARG A 130 -8.88 -7.25 -0.54
N GLU A 131 -8.87 -8.57 -0.72
CA GLU A 131 -8.77 -9.54 0.38
C GLU A 131 -7.41 -9.43 1.08
N ASP A 132 -6.32 -9.28 0.32
CA ASP A 132 -4.98 -9.07 0.87
C ASP A 132 -4.90 -7.76 1.67
N ILE A 133 -5.51 -6.68 1.17
CA ILE A 133 -5.56 -5.38 1.87
C ILE A 133 -6.34 -5.50 3.19
N VAL A 134 -7.56 -6.04 3.16
CA VAL A 134 -8.40 -6.21 4.37
C VAL A 134 -7.67 -7.08 5.40
N ARG A 135 -7.09 -8.20 4.95
CA ARG A 135 -6.38 -9.16 5.81
C ARG A 135 -5.13 -8.54 6.46
N ILE A 136 -4.39 -7.70 5.75
CA ILE A 136 -3.19 -7.06 6.30
C ILE A 136 -3.60 -5.91 7.22
N ALA A 137 -4.44 -4.99 6.75
CA ALA A 137 -4.84 -3.83 7.55
C ALA A 137 -5.55 -4.24 8.85
N GLY A 138 -6.36 -5.30 8.82
CA GLY A 138 -7.04 -5.82 10.01
C GLY A 138 -6.16 -6.54 11.04
N LYS A 139 -4.89 -6.82 10.73
CA LYS A 139 -3.96 -7.48 11.66
C LYS A 139 -3.16 -6.52 12.52
N PHE A 140 -3.06 -5.25 12.12
CA PHE A 140 -2.15 -4.30 12.73
C PHE A 140 -2.91 -3.08 13.24
N SER A 141 -2.54 -2.61 14.44
CA SER A 141 -3.10 -1.40 15.05
C SER A 141 -2.26 -0.14 14.81
N SER A 142 -1.01 -0.30 14.33
CA SER A 142 -0.08 0.82 14.11
C SER A 142 0.87 0.54 12.95
N ILE A 143 1.50 1.61 12.45
CA ILE A 143 2.49 1.53 11.36
C ILE A 143 3.84 1.10 11.95
N ASN A 144 4.07 -0.21 12.05
CA ASN A 144 5.28 -0.81 12.59
C ASN A 144 6.05 -1.61 11.51
N GLU A 145 7.23 -2.14 11.85
CA GLU A 145 8.04 -2.94 10.91
C GLU A 145 7.32 -4.22 10.46
N GLU A 146 6.51 -4.83 11.33
CA GLU A 146 5.77 -6.06 11.02
C GLU A 146 4.69 -5.86 9.94
N LEU A 147 4.02 -4.70 9.95
CA LEU A 147 3.13 -4.28 8.88
C LEU A 147 3.90 -4.21 7.56
N ILE A 148 5.05 -3.55 7.55
CA ILE A 148 5.87 -3.41 6.33
C ILE A 148 6.35 -4.77 5.83
N LYS A 149 6.82 -5.64 6.72
CA LYS A 149 7.21 -7.03 6.38
C LYS A 149 6.02 -7.82 5.80
N SER A 150 4.83 -7.65 6.36
CA SER A 150 3.61 -8.30 5.86
C SER A 150 3.21 -7.80 4.48
N ILE A 151 3.34 -6.50 4.22
CA ILE A 151 3.12 -5.91 2.90
C ILE A 151 4.13 -6.46 1.89
N ILE A 152 5.43 -6.47 2.22
CA ILE A 152 6.48 -7.01 1.33
C ILE A 152 6.19 -8.48 0.98
N SER A 153 5.83 -9.29 1.97
CA SER A 153 5.49 -10.70 1.77
C SER A 153 4.29 -10.87 0.82
N ALA A 154 3.26 -10.02 0.99
CA ALA A 154 2.08 -10.05 0.14
C ALA A 154 2.38 -9.56 -1.29
N GLU A 155 3.18 -8.51 -1.46
CA GLU A 155 3.63 -8.05 -2.78
C GLU A 155 4.43 -9.14 -3.51
N LYS A 156 5.31 -9.86 -2.80
CA LYS A 156 6.06 -11.00 -3.35
C LYS A 156 5.13 -12.12 -3.81
N LYS A 157 4.13 -12.49 -3.00
CA LYS A 157 3.12 -13.50 -3.36
C LYS A 157 2.30 -13.06 -4.56
N ALA A 158 1.86 -11.80 -4.59
CA ALA A 158 1.11 -11.23 -5.71
C ALA A 158 1.92 -11.25 -7.02
N LEU A 159 3.24 -10.99 -6.93
CA LEU A 159 4.14 -11.10 -8.08
C LEU A 159 4.27 -12.54 -8.57
N SER A 160 4.42 -13.52 -7.67
CA SER A 160 4.55 -14.94 -8.02
C SER A 160 3.31 -15.52 -8.70
N ARG A 161 2.10 -15.09 -8.33
CA ARG A 161 0.83 -15.51 -8.98
C ARG A 161 0.77 -15.20 -10.48
N ARG A 162 1.64 -14.34 -11.00
CA ARG A 162 1.66 -13.96 -12.43
C ARG A 162 2.49 -14.90 -13.29
N PHE A 163 3.35 -15.71 -12.67
CA PHE A 163 4.28 -16.61 -13.37
C PHE A 163 3.80 -18.07 -13.42
N TRP A 164 2.57 -18.32 -12.95
CA TRP A 164 1.93 -19.63 -12.89
C TRP A 164 0.51 -19.52 -13.45
#